data_AF-A0A059XFN1-F1
#
_entry.id   AF-A0A059XFN1-F1
#
_cell.length_a   1.000
_cell.length_b   1.000
_cell.length_c   1.000
_cell.angle_alpha   90.00
_cell.angle_beta   90.00
_cell.angle_gamma   90.00
#
_symmetry.space_group_name_H-M   'P 1'
#
loop_
_entity.id
_entity.type
_entity.pdbx_description
1 polymer ?
#
loop_
_entity_poly.entity_id
_entity_poly.type
_entity_poly.pdbx_seq_one_letter_code
_entity_poly.pdbx_strand_id
1 'polypeptide(L)'
;MLSNREISRLFSLYAELLLLHNSDARLSGLLSGAAYRLRTIDEPVFSLNKEELSKLFRPGITRIIVELQKTKTIADLEELIQLTPQGLFEMMRIKGLGGKKLSVLWKVAEIDSIDALLEACKNDEIKTIPGFGAKTQSNIIKAIETYRMGQDHFHYASVADAADQLVKTFKDIFNTKLVSLCGDVRRKANTVAAIE
;
A
#
# COMPACT_ATOMS: atom_id res chain seq x y z
N MET A 1 -19.25 6.92 -5.95
CA MET A 1 -19.17 7.47 -4.58
C MET A 1 -18.16 6.61 -3.82
N LEU A 2 -17.25 7.19 -3.04
CA LEU A 2 -16.24 6.39 -2.32
C LEU A 2 -16.94 5.48 -1.31
N SER A 3 -16.56 4.21 -1.32
CA SER A 3 -16.98 3.20 -0.36
C SER A 3 -16.24 3.37 0.97
N ASN A 4 -16.83 2.85 2.07
CA ASN A 4 -16.18 2.85 3.38
C ASN A 4 -14.79 2.19 3.37
N ARG A 5 -14.61 1.17 2.53
CA ARG A 5 -13.31 0.49 2.34
C ARG A 5 -12.27 1.40 1.68
N GLU A 6 -12.67 2.20 0.69
CA GLU A 6 -11.77 3.17 0.06
C GLU A 6 -11.40 4.31 1.01
N ILE A 7 -12.36 4.85 1.76
CA ILE A 7 -12.11 5.87 2.79
C ILE A 7 -11.17 5.33 3.88
N SER A 8 -11.37 4.07 4.31
CA SER A 8 -10.49 3.40 5.26
C SER A 8 -9.05 3.36 4.74
N ARG A 9 -8.85 3.01 3.46
CA ARG A 9 -7.51 2.98 2.85
C ARG A 9 -6.87 4.37 2.81
N LEU A 10 -7.64 5.41 2.43
CA LEU A 10 -7.16 6.80 2.43
C LEU A 10 -6.73 7.24 3.83
N PHE A 11 -7.53 6.94 4.85
CA PHE A 11 -7.20 7.30 6.24
C PHE A 11 -5.99 6.53 6.78
N SER A 12 -5.85 5.25 6.42
CA SER A 12 -4.64 4.49 6.75
C SER A 12 -3.41 5.10 6.08
N LEU A 13 -3.48 5.44 4.79
CA LEU A 13 -2.38 6.10 4.10
C LEU A 13 -2.02 7.44 4.75
N TYR A 14 -3.02 8.27 5.02
CA TYR A 14 -2.81 9.58 5.64
C TYR A 14 -2.17 9.46 7.03
N ALA A 15 -2.63 8.50 7.84
CA ALA A 15 -2.03 8.23 9.15
C ALA A 15 -0.55 7.84 9.05
N GLU A 16 -0.19 7.00 8.07
CA GLU A 16 1.20 6.57 7.86
C GLU A 16 2.07 7.72 7.37
N LEU A 17 1.59 8.55 6.43
CA LEU A 17 2.33 9.70 5.92
C LEU A 17 2.55 10.77 6.99
N LEU A 18 1.57 11.02 7.87
CA LEU A 18 1.77 11.92 9.02
C LEU A 18 2.89 11.43 9.95
N LEU A 19 3.03 10.12 10.15
CA LEU A 19 4.12 9.55 10.93
C LEU A 19 5.45 9.62 10.19
N LEU A 20 5.44 9.35 8.88
CA LEU A 20 6.61 9.43 8.01
C LEU A 20 7.22 10.84 8.04
N HIS A 21 6.38 11.86 7.97
CA HIS A 21 6.80 13.26 7.96
C HIS A 21 7.07 13.84 9.36
N ASN A 22 6.90 13.07 10.44
CA ASN A 22 6.96 13.54 11.84
C ASN A 22 6.01 14.73 12.11
N SER A 23 4.84 14.72 11.48
CA SER A 23 3.80 15.74 11.61
C SER A 23 2.90 15.46 12.83
N ASP A 24 1.57 15.61 12.70
CA ASP A 24 0.64 15.40 13.81
C ASP A 24 0.44 13.89 14.13
N ALA A 25 1.26 13.40 15.07
CA ALA A 25 1.15 12.03 15.58
C ALA A 25 -0.19 11.74 16.29
N ARG A 26 -0.84 12.77 16.86
CA ARG A 26 -2.16 12.61 17.50
C ARG A 26 -3.22 12.37 16.43
N LEU A 27 -3.22 13.17 15.37
CA LEU A 27 -4.12 12.99 14.23
C LEU A 27 -3.91 11.65 13.54
N SER A 28 -2.66 11.21 13.36
CA SER A 28 -2.34 9.87 12.85
C SER A 28 -3.01 8.75 13.65
N GLY A 29 -2.96 8.84 15.00
CA GLY A 29 -3.64 7.89 15.87
C GLY A 29 -5.16 7.89 15.70
N LEU A 30 -5.76 9.08 15.55
CA LEU A 30 -7.19 9.21 15.31
C LEU A 30 -7.62 8.65 13.94
N LEU A 31 -6.84 8.90 12.90
CA LEU A 31 -7.08 8.40 11.54
C LEU A 31 -6.96 6.88 11.48
N SER A 32 -5.94 6.31 12.13
CA SER A 32 -5.79 4.86 12.27
C SER A 32 -7.01 4.22 12.94
N GLY A 33 -7.50 4.81 14.03
CA GLY A 33 -8.72 4.36 14.72
C GLY A 33 -9.97 4.51 13.87
N ALA A 34 -10.10 5.61 13.13
CA ALA A 34 -11.20 5.85 12.22
C ALA A 34 -11.19 4.86 11.04
N ALA A 35 -10.04 4.59 10.45
CA ALA A 35 -9.88 3.62 9.38
C ALA A 35 -10.36 2.22 9.79
N TYR A 36 -10.10 1.81 11.03
CA TYR A 36 -10.64 0.56 11.58
C TYR A 36 -12.17 0.59 11.67
N ARG A 37 -12.74 1.65 12.28
CA ARG A 37 -14.20 1.81 12.43
C ARG A 37 -14.93 1.87 11.08
N LEU A 38 -14.34 2.50 10.07
CA LEU A 38 -14.92 2.56 8.72
C LEU A 38 -15.10 1.16 8.12
N ARG A 39 -14.25 0.19 8.45
CA ARG A 39 -14.40 -1.19 7.96
C ARG A 39 -15.50 -1.98 8.65
N THR A 40 -15.95 -1.54 9.83
CA THR A 40 -16.98 -2.21 10.63
C THR A 40 -18.37 -1.61 10.42
N ILE A 41 -18.48 -0.43 9.80
CA ILE A 41 -19.76 0.21 9.51
C ILE A 41 -20.25 -0.29 8.14
N ASP A 42 -21.45 -0.89 8.12
CA ASP A 42 -22.08 -1.38 6.90
C ASP A 42 -22.74 -0.27 6.08
N GLU A 43 -23.28 0.75 6.76
CA GLU A 43 -23.92 1.89 6.12
C GLU A 43 -22.89 2.80 5.43
N PRO A 44 -23.18 3.32 4.22
CA PRO A 44 -22.29 4.25 3.54
C PRO A 44 -22.04 5.52 4.38
N VAL A 45 -20.82 5.74 4.84
CA VAL A 45 -20.49 6.89 5.70
C VAL A 45 -20.67 8.22 4.97
N PHE A 46 -20.61 8.19 3.64
CA PHE A 46 -20.89 9.36 2.80
C PHE A 46 -22.37 9.76 2.71
N SER A 47 -23.32 8.89 3.10
CA SER A 47 -24.73 9.29 3.18
C SER A 47 -25.09 9.93 4.52
N LEU A 48 -24.20 9.85 5.52
CA LEU A 48 -24.44 10.41 6.84
C LEU A 48 -24.19 11.92 6.90
N ASN A 49 -25.02 12.61 7.66
CA ASN A 49 -24.87 14.04 7.94
C ASN A 49 -23.83 14.30 9.04
N LYS A 50 -23.49 15.57 9.25
CA LYS A 50 -22.46 15.97 10.23
C LYS A 50 -22.79 15.55 11.67
N GLU A 51 -24.05 15.56 12.06
CA GLU A 51 -24.48 15.20 13.42
C GLU A 51 -24.35 13.70 13.65
N GLU A 52 -24.75 12.89 12.67
CA GLU A 52 -24.60 11.43 12.66
C GLU A 52 -23.12 11.03 12.71
N LEU A 53 -22.29 11.66 11.86
CA LEU A 53 -20.84 11.44 11.86
C LEU A 53 -20.20 11.80 13.21
N SER A 54 -20.68 12.84 13.89
CA SER A 54 -20.16 13.26 15.20
C SER A 54 -20.45 12.28 16.32
N LYS A 55 -21.48 11.41 16.16
CA LYS A 55 -21.75 10.31 17.10
C LYS A 55 -20.77 9.14 16.92
N LEU A 56 -20.25 8.95 15.70
CA LEU A 56 -19.39 7.84 15.33
C LEU A 56 -17.90 8.16 15.44
N PHE A 57 -17.53 9.41 15.14
CA PHE A 57 -16.15 9.87 15.01
C PHE A 57 -15.87 11.13 15.83
N ARG A 58 -14.59 11.33 16.17
CA ARG A 58 -14.13 12.54 16.86
C ARG A 58 -14.19 13.76 15.94
N PRO A 59 -14.28 14.99 16.47
CA PRO A 59 -14.46 16.21 15.67
C PRO A 59 -13.44 16.39 14.54
N GLY A 60 -12.16 16.05 14.76
CA GLY A 60 -11.13 16.14 13.72
C GLY A 60 -11.39 15.21 12.54
N ILE A 61 -11.83 13.98 12.81
CA ILE A 61 -12.15 13.00 11.77
C ILE A 61 -13.44 13.38 11.06
N THR A 62 -14.47 13.83 11.79
CA THR A 62 -15.72 14.30 11.20
C THR A 62 -15.48 15.44 10.20
N ARG A 63 -14.57 16.38 10.52
CA ARG A 63 -14.18 17.46 9.60
C ARG A 63 -13.58 16.91 8.31
N ILE A 64 -12.64 15.98 8.41
CA ILE A 64 -11.98 15.36 7.25
C ILE A 64 -12.98 14.57 6.39
N ILE A 65 -13.92 13.84 7.00
CA ILE A 65 -14.97 13.13 6.24
C ILE A 65 -15.86 14.12 5.50
N VAL A 66 -16.27 15.22 6.15
CA VAL A 66 -17.12 16.26 5.52
C VAL A 66 -16.38 16.99 4.40
N GLU A 67 -15.08 17.23 4.55
CA GLU A 67 -14.23 17.75 3.49
C GLU A 67 -14.22 16.78 2.30
N LEU A 68 -13.84 15.51 2.55
CA LEU A 68 -13.77 14.47 1.53
C LEU A 68 -15.13 14.24 0.82
N GLN A 69 -16.26 14.41 1.52
CA GLN A 69 -17.59 14.38 0.90
C GLN A 69 -17.76 15.48 -0.15
N LYS A 70 -17.27 16.69 0.12
CA LYS A 70 -17.39 17.89 -0.74
C LYS A 70 -16.38 17.92 -1.87
N THR A 71 -15.10 17.76 -1.56
CA THR A 71 -13.96 17.94 -2.49
C THR A 71 -13.56 16.66 -3.19
N LYS A 72 -13.97 15.49 -2.67
CA LYS A 72 -13.51 14.15 -3.07
C LYS A 72 -12.03 13.87 -2.81
N THR A 73 -11.30 14.84 -2.29
CA THR A 73 -9.88 14.78 -1.96
C THR A 73 -9.62 15.35 -0.56
N ILE A 74 -8.45 15.11 0.00
CA ILE A 74 -8.02 15.69 1.28
C ILE A 74 -6.74 16.47 0.97
N ALA A 75 -6.79 17.79 1.07
CA ALA A 75 -5.69 18.63 0.59
C ALA A 75 -4.35 18.29 1.29
N ASP A 76 -4.38 18.16 2.61
CA ASP A 76 -3.21 17.79 3.41
C ASP A 76 -2.63 16.42 3.03
N LEU A 77 -3.48 15.46 2.61
CA LEU A 77 -3.02 14.15 2.16
C LEU A 77 -2.30 14.27 0.81
N GLU A 78 -2.86 15.05 -0.11
CA GLU A 78 -2.25 15.26 -1.43
C GLU A 78 -0.89 15.93 -1.32
N GLU A 79 -0.76 16.93 -0.44
CA GLU A 79 0.53 17.58 -0.16
C GLU A 79 1.56 16.58 0.38
N LEU A 80 1.19 15.77 1.37
CA LEU A 80 2.09 14.74 1.91
C LEU A 80 2.48 13.71 0.85
N ILE A 81 1.57 13.35 -0.05
CA ILE A 81 1.88 12.43 -1.15
C ILE A 81 2.94 13.05 -2.07
N GLN A 82 2.79 14.32 -2.43
CA GLN A 82 3.76 15.02 -3.29
C GLN A 82 5.14 15.18 -2.63
N LEU A 83 5.17 15.36 -1.31
CA LEU A 83 6.42 15.47 -0.53
C LEU A 83 7.10 14.11 -0.27
N THR A 84 6.46 13.00 -0.63
CA THR A 84 6.96 11.65 -0.33
C THR A 84 7.62 11.02 -1.56
N PRO A 85 8.92 10.68 -1.50
CA PRO A 85 9.59 9.93 -2.56
C PRO A 85 8.89 8.61 -2.91
N GLN A 86 8.90 8.26 -4.21
CA GLN A 86 8.22 7.07 -4.73
C GLN A 86 8.67 5.78 -4.02
N GLY A 87 9.98 5.62 -3.76
CA GLY A 87 10.52 4.43 -3.13
C GLY A 87 10.04 4.21 -1.69
N LEU A 88 9.66 5.27 -0.97
CA LEU A 88 9.06 5.12 0.37
C LEU A 88 7.67 4.48 0.32
N PHE A 89 6.88 4.75 -0.73
CA PHE A 89 5.60 4.06 -0.92
C PHE A 89 5.79 2.57 -1.17
N GLU A 90 6.86 2.17 -1.86
CA GLU A 90 7.20 0.76 -2.03
C GLU A 90 7.66 0.14 -0.71
N MET A 91 8.51 0.83 0.05
CA MET A 91 8.98 0.38 1.35
C MET A 91 7.84 0.26 2.38
N MET A 92 6.80 1.09 2.31
CA MET A 92 5.57 0.97 3.13
C MET A 92 4.83 -0.36 2.92
N ARG A 93 5.03 -1.02 1.78
CA ARG A 93 4.41 -2.34 1.49
C ARG A 93 5.16 -3.48 2.17
N ILE A 94 6.38 -3.23 2.65
CA ILE A 94 7.17 -4.22 3.40
C ILE A 94 6.56 -4.40 4.79
N LYS A 95 6.16 -5.63 5.08
CA LYS A 95 5.52 -5.97 6.36
C LYS A 95 6.43 -5.60 7.54
N GLY A 96 5.91 -4.79 8.45
CA GLY A 96 6.62 -4.37 9.65
C GLY A 96 7.43 -3.07 9.51
N LEU A 97 7.38 -2.43 8.34
CA LEU A 97 7.85 -1.06 8.10
C LEU A 97 6.64 -0.11 8.00
N GLY A 98 6.28 0.51 9.14
CA GLY A 98 5.32 1.61 9.17
C GLY A 98 6.01 2.98 9.16
N GLY A 99 5.23 4.04 9.05
CA GLY A 99 5.68 5.43 8.88
C GLY A 99 6.70 5.88 9.92
N LYS A 100 6.59 5.46 11.18
CA LYS A 100 7.60 5.78 12.22
C LYS A 100 8.98 5.20 11.91
N LYS A 101 9.04 3.94 11.48
CA LYS A 101 10.31 3.29 11.14
C LYS A 101 10.86 3.86 9.83
N LEU A 102 9.99 4.08 8.85
CA LEU A 102 10.37 4.67 7.57
C LEU A 102 10.86 6.10 7.72
N SER A 103 10.27 6.89 8.64
CA SER A 103 10.76 8.24 8.98
C SER A 103 12.22 8.21 9.43
N VAL A 104 12.58 7.24 10.27
CA VAL A 104 13.96 7.07 10.73
C VAL A 104 14.88 6.62 9.59
N LEU A 105 14.47 5.62 8.81
CA LEU A 105 15.26 5.16 7.66
C LEU A 105 15.50 6.29 6.64
N TRP A 106 14.47 7.07 6.36
CA TRP A 106 14.56 8.16 5.40
C TRP A 106 15.37 9.35 5.93
N LYS A 107 15.05 9.84 7.13
CA LYS A 107 15.63 11.08 7.65
C LYS A 107 16.98 10.91 8.36
N VAL A 108 17.28 9.72 8.86
CA VAL A 108 18.52 9.45 9.61
C VAL A 108 19.50 8.62 8.79
N ALA A 109 19.01 7.59 8.09
CA ALA A 109 19.87 6.74 7.26
C ALA A 109 19.91 7.15 5.78
N GLU A 110 19.12 8.15 5.38
CA GLU A 110 19.02 8.61 3.98
C GLU A 110 18.64 7.49 3.00
N ILE A 111 17.88 6.49 3.48
CA ILE A 111 17.40 5.35 2.70
C ILE A 111 15.98 5.62 2.22
N ASP A 112 15.80 5.65 0.90
CA ASP A 112 14.51 5.91 0.25
C ASP A 112 14.07 4.80 -0.73
N SER A 113 14.81 3.70 -0.82
CA SER A 113 14.50 2.56 -1.71
C SER A 113 14.70 1.19 -1.03
N ILE A 114 14.03 0.16 -1.57
CA ILE A 114 14.14 -1.21 -1.08
C ILE A 114 15.56 -1.77 -1.29
N ASP A 115 16.21 -1.45 -2.41
CA ASP A 115 17.57 -1.90 -2.70
C ASP A 115 18.58 -1.28 -1.74
N ALA A 116 18.53 0.03 -1.52
CA ALA A 116 19.38 0.70 -0.54
C ALA A 116 19.15 0.16 0.87
N LEU A 117 17.89 -0.11 1.25
CA LEU A 117 17.56 -0.71 2.54
C LEU A 117 18.18 -2.12 2.68
N LEU A 118 18.11 -2.93 1.64
CA LEU A 118 18.66 -4.28 1.65
C LEU A 118 20.18 -4.27 1.79
N GLU A 119 20.87 -3.39 1.06
CA GLU A 119 22.33 -3.24 1.16
C GLU A 119 22.75 -2.74 2.55
N ALA A 120 22.09 -1.70 3.08
CA ALA A 120 22.35 -1.22 4.45
C ALA A 120 22.08 -2.30 5.52
N CYS A 121 21.11 -3.18 5.28
CA CYS A 121 20.89 -4.35 6.13
C CYS A 121 22.02 -5.38 6.02
N LYS A 122 22.58 -5.63 4.83
CA LYS A 122 23.67 -6.60 4.66
C LYS A 122 24.99 -6.10 5.26
N ASN A 123 25.22 -4.79 5.21
CA ASN A 123 26.41 -4.13 5.76
C ASN A 123 26.31 -3.87 7.28
N ASP A 124 25.23 -4.30 7.94
CA ASP A 124 24.98 -4.06 9.37
C ASP A 124 24.88 -2.59 9.79
N GLU A 125 24.70 -1.68 8.83
CA GLU A 125 24.65 -0.23 9.04
C GLU A 125 23.43 0.17 9.88
N ILE A 126 22.27 -0.46 9.64
CA ILE A 126 21.04 -0.12 10.34
C ILE A 126 20.97 -0.64 11.78
N LYS A 127 21.83 -1.59 12.19
CA LYS A 127 21.83 -2.13 13.57
C LYS A 127 22.10 -1.05 14.63
N THR A 128 22.85 -0.03 14.24
CA THR A 128 23.28 1.08 15.10
C THR A 128 22.15 2.10 15.34
N ILE A 129 21.09 2.06 14.54
CA ILE A 129 19.99 3.01 14.59
C ILE A 129 18.98 2.57 15.68
N PRO A 130 18.55 3.49 16.57
CA PRO A 130 17.53 3.20 17.57
C PRO A 130 16.26 2.60 16.95
N GLY A 131 15.89 1.40 17.43
CA GLY A 131 14.72 0.65 16.92
C GLY A 131 15.02 -0.40 15.83
N PHE A 132 16.25 -0.44 15.31
CA PHE A 132 16.67 -1.32 14.21
C PHE A 132 17.74 -2.36 14.62
N GLY A 133 17.73 -2.82 15.88
CA GLY A 133 18.66 -3.85 16.34
C GLY A 133 18.62 -5.15 15.51
N ALA A 134 19.56 -6.07 15.77
CA ALA A 134 19.82 -7.25 14.93
C ALA A 134 18.57 -8.08 14.55
N LYS A 135 17.63 -8.26 15.49
CA LYS A 135 16.36 -8.96 15.22
C LYS A 135 15.48 -8.20 14.23
N THR A 136 15.38 -6.88 14.37
CA THR A 136 14.61 -6.03 13.46
C THR A 136 15.21 -6.08 12.05
N GLN A 137 16.53 -5.96 11.93
CA GLN A 137 17.21 -6.07 10.63
C GLN A 137 16.94 -7.43 9.96
N SER A 138 17.11 -8.54 10.68
CA SER A 138 16.82 -9.87 10.13
C SER A 138 15.36 -10.00 9.67
N ASN A 139 14.42 -9.42 10.41
CA ASN A 139 13.00 -9.40 10.02
C ASN A 139 12.76 -8.54 8.77
N ILE A 140 13.48 -7.42 8.61
CA ILE A 140 13.38 -6.56 7.43
C ILE A 140 13.89 -7.30 6.20
N ILE A 141 15.06 -7.95 6.26
CA ILE A 141 15.60 -8.74 5.15
C ILE A 141 14.59 -9.80 4.71
N LYS A 142 14.07 -10.59 5.66
CA LYS A 142 13.05 -11.62 5.36
C LYS A 142 11.77 -11.03 4.76
N ALA A 143 11.35 -9.86 5.23
CA ALA A 143 10.17 -9.18 4.70
C ALA A 143 10.40 -8.67 3.27
N ILE A 144 11.60 -8.18 2.95
CA ILE A 144 12.00 -7.79 1.59
C ILE A 144 12.04 -9.01 0.66
N GLU A 145 12.64 -10.12 1.09
CA GLU A 145 12.67 -11.37 0.32
C GLU A 145 11.26 -11.87 0.03
N THR A 146 10.40 -11.90 1.05
CA THR A 146 8.99 -12.30 0.90
C THR A 146 8.24 -11.36 -0.04
N TYR A 147 8.48 -10.05 0.06
CA TYR A 147 7.87 -9.06 -0.81
C TYR A 147 8.27 -9.26 -2.27
N ARG A 148 9.55 -9.55 -2.54
CA ARG A 148 10.05 -9.84 -3.90
C ARG A 148 9.45 -11.13 -4.45
N MET A 149 9.46 -12.22 -3.67
CA MET A 149 8.85 -13.49 -4.06
C MET A 149 7.35 -13.35 -4.40
N GLY A 150 6.64 -12.44 -3.70
CA GLY A 150 5.25 -12.15 -3.95
C GLY A 150 4.99 -11.26 -5.18
N GLN A 151 6.00 -10.58 -5.73
CA GLN A 151 5.88 -9.83 -6.98
C GLN A 151 6.02 -10.72 -8.23
N ASP A 152 6.77 -11.81 -8.11
CA ASP A 152 7.07 -12.69 -9.24
C ASP A 152 5.91 -13.62 -9.58
N HIS A 153 4.81 -13.61 -8.84
CA HIS A 153 3.69 -14.52 -9.03
C HIS A 153 2.33 -13.84 -8.86
N PHE A 154 1.44 -14.09 -9.83
CA PHE A 154 0.06 -13.63 -9.84
C PHE A 154 -0.89 -14.80 -9.63
N HIS A 155 -2.07 -14.57 -9.05
CA HIS A 155 -3.11 -15.60 -9.06
C HIS A 155 -3.57 -15.85 -10.50
N TYR A 156 -3.73 -17.12 -10.90
CA TYR A 156 -4.23 -17.44 -12.23
C TYR A 156 -5.53 -16.71 -12.56
N ALA A 157 -6.45 -16.63 -11.59
CA ALA A 157 -7.71 -15.91 -11.73
C ALA A 157 -7.54 -14.42 -12.08
N SER A 158 -6.47 -13.76 -11.63
CA SER A 158 -6.22 -12.35 -11.95
C SER A 158 -5.65 -12.12 -13.34
N VAL A 159 -5.12 -13.15 -14.00
CA VAL A 159 -4.45 -13.02 -15.31
C VAL A 159 -5.12 -13.81 -16.44
N ALA A 160 -6.06 -14.71 -16.12
CA ALA A 160 -6.68 -15.60 -17.10
C ALA A 160 -7.32 -14.84 -18.27
N ASP A 161 -8.14 -13.82 -17.99
CA ASP A 161 -8.81 -13.03 -19.01
C ASP A 161 -7.81 -12.27 -19.89
N ALA A 162 -6.76 -11.71 -19.28
CA ALA A 162 -5.69 -11.02 -20.00
C ALA A 162 -4.89 -11.98 -20.90
N ALA A 163 -4.63 -13.20 -20.43
CA ALA A 163 -3.93 -14.24 -21.17
C ALA A 163 -4.72 -14.70 -22.40
N ASP A 164 -6.03 -14.95 -22.25
CA ASP A 164 -6.90 -15.33 -23.36
C ASP A 164 -7.02 -14.20 -24.39
N GLN A 165 -7.08 -12.94 -23.93
CA GLN A 165 -7.10 -11.77 -24.81
C GLN A 165 -5.79 -11.63 -25.62
N LEU A 166 -4.63 -11.91 -25.02
CA LEU A 166 -3.34 -11.92 -25.71
C LEU A 166 -3.30 -12.99 -26.81
N VAL A 167 -3.76 -14.20 -26.53
CA VAL A 167 -3.84 -15.27 -27.55
C VAL A 167 -4.67 -14.84 -28.73
N LYS A 168 -5.86 -14.27 -28.48
CA LYS A 168 -6.74 -13.77 -29.54
C LYS A 168 -6.04 -12.71 -30.38
N THR A 169 -5.42 -11.74 -29.71
CA THR A 169 -4.68 -10.65 -30.36
C THR A 169 -3.55 -11.18 -31.25
N PHE A 170 -2.77 -12.15 -30.79
CA PHE A 170 -1.68 -12.73 -31.60
C PHE A 170 -2.19 -13.61 -32.75
N LYS A 171 -3.29 -14.35 -32.57
CA LYS A 171 -3.90 -15.09 -33.68
C LYS A 171 -4.34 -14.15 -34.80
N ASP A 172 -4.90 -12.99 -34.44
CA ASP A 172 -5.35 -11.98 -35.39
C ASP A 172 -4.16 -11.30 -36.09
N ILE A 173 -3.11 -10.89 -35.34
CA ILE A 173 -1.91 -10.23 -35.89
C ILE A 173 -1.13 -11.15 -36.84
N PHE A 174 -0.89 -12.39 -36.44
CA PHE A 174 -0.10 -13.34 -37.22
C PHE A 174 -0.93 -14.16 -38.22
N ASN A 175 -2.25 -13.92 -38.27
CA ASN A 175 -3.21 -14.64 -39.11
C ASN A 175 -3.04 -16.17 -39.04
N THR A 176 -2.86 -16.71 -37.83
CA THR A 176 -2.58 -18.13 -37.59
C THR A 176 -3.42 -18.67 -36.44
N LYS A 177 -3.74 -19.96 -36.50
CA LYS A 177 -4.41 -20.67 -35.39
C LYS A 177 -3.43 -21.28 -34.40
N LEU A 178 -2.13 -21.27 -34.70
CA LEU A 178 -1.07 -21.96 -33.98
C LEU A 178 -0.50 -21.15 -32.80
N VAL A 179 -1.35 -20.38 -32.11
CA VAL A 179 -0.99 -19.69 -30.86
C VAL A 179 -1.78 -20.31 -29.72
N SER A 180 -1.08 -20.68 -28.66
CA SER A 180 -1.65 -21.28 -27.45
C SER A 180 -0.85 -20.87 -26.24
N LEU A 181 -1.53 -20.69 -25.10
CA LEU A 181 -0.88 -20.50 -23.82
C LEU A 181 -0.01 -21.71 -23.47
N CYS A 182 1.11 -21.44 -22.85
CA CYS A 182 2.08 -22.40 -22.36
C CYS A 182 2.27 -22.26 -20.85
N GLY A 183 3.24 -22.99 -20.30
CA GLY A 183 3.69 -22.79 -18.93
C GLY A 183 2.64 -23.01 -17.85
N ASP A 184 2.75 -22.20 -16.79
CA ASP A 184 1.89 -22.23 -15.62
C ASP A 184 0.43 -21.89 -15.96
N VAL A 185 0.21 -20.95 -16.90
CA VAL A 185 -1.13 -20.53 -17.33
C VAL A 185 -1.85 -21.68 -18.02
N ARG A 186 -1.18 -22.40 -18.92
CA ARG A 186 -1.75 -23.60 -19.57
C ARG A 186 -2.11 -24.68 -18.55
N ARG A 187 -1.28 -24.87 -17.53
CA ARG A 187 -1.51 -25.85 -16.47
C ARG A 187 -2.57 -25.41 -15.45
N LYS A 188 -3.06 -24.17 -15.53
CA LYS A 188 -3.97 -23.56 -14.55
C LYS A 188 -3.43 -23.70 -13.12
N ALA A 189 -2.13 -23.46 -12.95
CA ALA A 189 -1.52 -23.44 -11.63
C ALA A 189 -2.19 -22.36 -10.75
N ASN A 190 -2.24 -22.56 -9.44
CA ASN A 190 -2.90 -21.60 -8.54
C ASN A 190 -2.29 -20.19 -8.62
N THR A 191 -0.98 -20.13 -8.87
CA THR A 191 -0.22 -18.90 -9.12
C THR A 191 0.65 -19.10 -10.35
N VAL A 192 0.90 -18.02 -11.10
CA VAL A 192 1.65 -18.04 -12.36
C VAL A 192 2.67 -16.90 -12.35
N ALA A 193 3.88 -17.13 -12.87
CA ALA A 193 4.91 -16.09 -12.88
C ALA A 193 4.78 -15.10 -14.05
N ALA A 194 4.34 -15.61 -15.20
CA ALA A 194 4.16 -14.84 -16.42
C ALA A 194 3.04 -15.46 -17.29
N ILE A 195 2.61 -14.71 -18.31
CA ILE A 195 1.78 -15.24 -19.40
C ILE A 195 2.74 -15.68 -20.51
N GLU A 196 2.76 -16.98 -20.77
CA GLU A 196 3.61 -17.66 -21.76
C GLU A 196 2.75 -18.31 -22.85
#